data_AF-A0A970E5M4-F1
#
_entry.id   AF-A0A970E5M4-F1
#
_cell.length_a   1.000
_cell.length_b   1.000
_cell.length_c   1.000
_cell.angle_alpha   90.00
_cell.angle_beta   90.00
_cell.angle_gamma   90.00
#
_symmetry.space_group_name_H-M   'P 1'
#
loop_
_entity.id
_entity.type
_entity.pdbx_description
1 polymer ?
#
loop_
_entity_poly.entity_id
_entity_poly.type
_entity_poly.pdbx_seq_one_letter_code
_entity_poly.pdbx_strand_id
1 'polypeptide(L)'
;MDTIEKVYGESFKTILWLINPFKKYFVQTLCEVHMFINKRALEILRNDGYVEAYDFLSQFFHQINTGVYWADQDFKSREHFYNPYTHRGLYGCKSSRQKFARYYGCAKVYWDSGDKEMAMKYLGAAVHLIQDATVPQHGNVNLLKSHRSFEQWIKKVHNDFERYAAIEGGIYLDSPYLYIEKNAKDSIAIYRRYSTIKNRKERFHRIASHVFPMAQRTTAGCFLNYYQDIIHLQ
;
A
#
# COMPACT_ATOMS: atom_id res chain seq x y z
N MET A 1 17.12 4.50 23.51
CA MET A 1 17.36 3.69 22.31
C MET A 1 18.04 2.42 22.78
N ASP A 2 17.34 1.30 22.72
CA ASP A 2 17.86 0.03 23.24
C ASP A 2 18.93 -0.53 22.30
N THR A 3 19.94 -1.16 22.88
CA THR A 3 21.09 -1.77 22.19
C THR A 3 20.65 -2.77 21.11
N ILE A 4 19.48 -3.40 21.29
CA ILE A 4 18.83 -4.30 20.36
C ILE A 4 18.39 -3.58 19.07
N GLU A 5 17.88 -2.34 19.17
CA GLU A 5 17.45 -1.54 18.00
C GLU A 5 18.63 -1.18 17.09
N LYS A 6 19.81 -0.92 17.67
CA LYS A 6 21.05 -0.65 16.91
C LYS A 6 21.53 -1.89 16.15
N VAL A 7 21.55 -3.06 16.80
CA VAL A 7 22.06 -4.31 16.20
C VAL A 7 21.18 -4.80 15.06
N TYR A 8 19.85 -4.69 15.18
CA TYR A 8 18.93 -5.03 14.09
C TYR A 8 18.95 -3.97 12.97
N GLY A 9 19.14 -2.69 13.29
CA GLY A 9 19.27 -1.63 12.29
C GLY A 9 20.52 -1.75 11.41
N GLU A 10 21.65 -2.20 11.98
CA GLU A 10 22.91 -2.42 11.27
C GLU A 10 22.87 -3.69 10.39
N SER A 11 22.34 -4.80 10.89
CA SER A 11 22.25 -6.07 10.14
C SER A 11 21.24 -6.03 8.98
N PHE A 12 20.24 -5.14 9.04
CA PHE A 12 19.29 -4.91 7.94
C PHE A 12 19.87 -4.07 6.79
N LYS A 13 20.95 -3.28 7.02
CA LYS A 13 21.64 -2.51 5.98
C LYS A 13 22.27 -3.41 4.92
N THR A 14 22.83 -4.55 5.33
CA THR A 14 23.66 -5.41 4.46
C THR A 14 22.83 -6.31 3.56
N ILE A 15 21.63 -6.72 3.98
CA ILE A 15 20.77 -7.65 3.23
C ILE A 15 20.18 -7.01 1.97
N LEU A 16 20.16 -5.68 1.87
CA LEU A 16 19.46 -4.96 0.80
C LEU A 16 20.35 -4.53 -0.39
N TRP A 17 21.68 -4.69 -0.35
CA TRP A 17 22.60 -4.08 -1.33
C TRP A 17 23.14 -5.00 -2.45
N LEU A 18 22.62 -6.20 -2.65
CA LEU A 18 22.99 -7.04 -3.81
C LEU A 18 21.86 -7.06 -4.86
N ILE A 19 22.13 -6.48 -6.05
CA ILE A 19 21.23 -6.52 -7.20
C ILE A 19 21.42 -7.87 -7.90
N ASN A 20 20.40 -8.74 -7.81
CA ASN A 20 20.36 -10.05 -8.46
C ASN A 20 19.05 -10.13 -9.28
N PRO A 21 19.02 -10.74 -10.49
CA PRO A 21 17.82 -10.94 -11.30
C PRO A 21 16.61 -11.50 -10.55
N PHE A 22 16.81 -12.38 -9.55
CA PHE A 22 15.72 -12.88 -8.69
C PHE A 22 15.03 -11.76 -7.88
N LYS A 23 15.77 -10.75 -7.44
CA LYS A 23 15.24 -9.58 -6.71
C LYS A 23 14.43 -8.68 -7.64
N LYS A 24 14.86 -8.48 -8.89
CA LYS A 24 14.13 -7.70 -9.90
C LYS A 24 12.77 -8.32 -10.23
N TYR A 25 12.75 -9.64 -10.45
CA TYR A 25 11.51 -10.40 -10.62
C TYR A 25 10.60 -10.36 -9.37
N PHE A 26 11.20 -10.23 -8.18
CA PHE A 26 10.44 -10.09 -6.95
C PHE A 26 9.63 -8.79 -6.92
N VAL A 27 10.30 -7.66 -7.19
CA VAL A 27 9.70 -6.33 -7.24
C VAL A 27 8.64 -6.24 -8.33
N GLN A 28 8.91 -6.80 -9.51
CA GLN A 28 7.97 -6.74 -10.63
C GLN A 28 6.60 -7.36 -10.28
N THR A 29 6.58 -8.56 -9.68
CA THR A 29 5.29 -9.19 -9.32
C THR A 29 4.55 -8.44 -8.21
N LEU A 30 5.26 -7.83 -7.27
CA LEU A 30 4.61 -7.02 -6.22
C LEU A 30 4.02 -5.73 -6.81
N CYS A 31 4.76 -5.06 -7.69
CA CYS A 31 4.26 -3.93 -8.46
C CYS A 31 2.99 -4.29 -9.25
N GLU A 32 2.94 -5.46 -9.90
CA GLU A 32 1.75 -5.94 -10.62
C GLU A 32 0.52 -6.08 -9.70
N VAL A 33 0.72 -6.51 -8.45
CA VAL A 33 -0.35 -6.57 -7.43
C VAL A 33 -0.89 -5.18 -7.13
N HIS A 34 -0.01 -4.20 -6.91
CA HIS A 34 -0.41 -2.83 -6.62
C HIS A 34 -1.13 -2.16 -7.81
N MET A 35 -0.66 -2.42 -9.04
CA MET A 35 -1.33 -1.97 -10.26
C MET A 35 -2.72 -2.59 -10.42
N PHE A 36 -2.87 -3.87 -10.09
CA PHE A 36 -4.18 -4.54 -10.05
C PHE A 36 -5.10 -3.88 -9.01
N ILE A 37 -4.57 -3.55 -7.82
CA ILE A 37 -5.34 -2.86 -6.79
C ILE A 37 -5.81 -1.48 -7.29
N ASN A 38 -4.96 -0.71 -7.97
CA ASN A 38 -5.34 0.58 -8.56
C ASN A 38 -6.46 0.42 -9.60
N LYS A 39 -6.35 -0.59 -10.48
CA LYS A 39 -7.39 -0.88 -11.48
C LYS A 39 -8.73 -1.13 -10.81
N ARG A 40 -8.76 -2.00 -9.80
CA ARG A 40 -9.99 -2.34 -9.06
C ARG A 40 -10.52 -1.15 -8.26
N ALA A 41 -9.65 -0.32 -7.71
CA ALA A 41 -10.06 0.91 -7.04
C ALA A 41 -10.81 1.89 -7.97
N LEU A 42 -10.36 2.04 -9.21
CA LEU A 42 -11.08 2.84 -10.22
C LEU A 42 -12.44 2.21 -10.54
N GLU A 43 -12.49 0.90 -10.77
CA GLU A 43 -13.76 0.20 -11.04
C GLU A 43 -14.76 0.32 -9.88
N ILE A 44 -14.28 0.25 -8.62
CA ILE A 44 -15.10 0.48 -7.43
C ILE A 44 -15.67 1.91 -7.44
N LEU A 45 -14.87 2.94 -7.75
CA LEU A 45 -15.38 4.31 -7.85
C LEU A 45 -16.52 4.41 -8.87
N ARG A 46 -16.34 3.82 -10.05
CA ARG A 46 -17.36 3.80 -11.08
C ARG A 46 -18.64 3.11 -10.62
N ASN A 47 -18.52 1.94 -9.99
CA ASN A 47 -19.66 1.14 -9.55
C ASN A 47 -20.39 1.77 -8.36
N ASP A 48 -19.66 2.49 -7.50
CA ASP A 48 -20.21 3.25 -6.38
C ASP A 48 -20.82 4.60 -6.80
N GLY A 49 -20.78 4.93 -8.11
CA GLY A 49 -21.42 6.12 -8.69
C GLY A 49 -20.53 7.36 -8.77
N TYR A 50 -19.25 7.28 -8.40
CA TYR A 50 -18.26 8.36 -8.54
C TYR A 50 -17.65 8.39 -9.95
N VAL A 51 -18.51 8.53 -10.96
CA VAL A 51 -18.15 8.40 -12.38
C VAL A 51 -17.17 9.50 -12.81
N GLU A 52 -17.33 10.74 -12.35
CA GLU A 52 -16.43 11.84 -12.71
C GLU A 52 -15.01 11.62 -12.17
N ALA A 53 -14.90 11.13 -10.93
CA ALA A 53 -13.61 10.77 -10.33
C ALA A 53 -12.95 9.62 -11.09
N TYR A 54 -13.74 8.61 -11.47
CA TYR A 54 -13.29 7.49 -12.30
C TYR A 54 -12.76 7.96 -13.66
N ASP A 55 -13.56 8.73 -14.42
CA ASP A 55 -13.21 9.19 -15.77
C ASP A 55 -11.96 10.07 -15.74
N PHE A 56 -11.85 10.94 -14.74
CA PHE A 56 -10.69 11.79 -14.55
C PHE A 56 -9.43 11.00 -14.23
N LEU A 57 -9.46 10.14 -13.20
CA LEU A 57 -8.27 9.40 -12.77
C LEU A 57 -7.84 8.34 -13.78
N SER A 58 -8.78 7.80 -14.56
CA SER A 58 -8.49 6.84 -15.63
C SER A 58 -7.58 7.43 -16.72
N GLN A 59 -7.67 8.74 -16.98
CA GLN A 59 -6.79 9.43 -17.93
C GLN A 59 -5.32 9.44 -17.46
N PHE A 60 -5.09 9.37 -16.16
CA PHE A 60 -3.76 9.38 -15.54
C PHE A 60 -3.31 8.02 -15.02
N PHE A 61 -4.02 6.94 -15.38
CA PHE A 61 -3.79 5.60 -14.83
C PHE A 61 -2.35 5.12 -15.05
N HIS A 62 -1.75 5.45 -16.20
CA HIS A 62 -0.36 5.12 -16.49
C HIS A 62 0.62 5.80 -15.50
N GLN A 63 0.42 7.08 -15.22
CA GLN A 63 1.24 7.87 -14.30
C GLN A 63 1.07 7.38 -12.85
N ILE A 64 -0.15 7.06 -12.44
CA ILE A 64 -0.45 6.48 -11.12
C ILE A 64 0.31 5.15 -10.95
N ASN A 65 0.25 4.25 -11.93
CA ASN A 65 0.98 2.97 -11.88
C ASN A 65 2.50 3.14 -11.94
N THR A 66 2.98 4.16 -12.67
CA THR A 66 4.40 4.53 -12.68
C THR A 66 4.86 4.99 -11.29
N GLY A 67 4.01 5.74 -10.58
CA GLY A 67 4.24 6.17 -9.20
C GLY A 67 4.39 5.02 -8.21
N VAL A 68 3.52 4.00 -8.34
CA VAL A 68 3.61 2.75 -7.56
C VAL A 68 4.95 2.07 -7.81
N TYR A 69 5.33 1.88 -9.07
CA TYR A 69 6.60 1.26 -9.42
C TYR A 69 7.80 2.04 -8.85
N TRP A 70 7.75 3.37 -8.90
CA TRP A 70 8.80 4.22 -8.35
C TRP A 70 8.95 4.07 -6.82
N ALA A 71 7.83 4.01 -6.09
CA ALA A 71 7.84 3.82 -4.64
C ALA A 71 8.51 2.49 -4.23
N ASP A 72 8.25 1.43 -4.99
CA ASP A 72 8.81 0.08 -4.77
C ASP A 72 10.31 0.01 -5.11
N GLN A 73 10.76 0.74 -6.14
CA GLN A 73 12.17 0.80 -6.55
C GLN A 73 13.05 1.65 -5.60
N ASP A 74 12.49 2.63 -4.87
CA ASP A 74 13.27 3.49 -3.95
C ASP A 74 13.83 2.69 -2.74
N PHE A 75 13.46 1.42 -2.55
CA PHE A 75 14.06 0.46 -1.59
C PHE A 75 14.29 0.97 -0.16
N LYS A 76 13.64 2.07 0.25
CA LYS A 76 13.56 2.53 1.65
C LYS A 76 12.48 1.74 2.38
N SER A 77 12.60 0.41 2.37
CA SER A 77 11.66 -0.54 2.99
C SER A 77 11.32 -0.19 4.44
N ARG A 78 12.25 0.45 5.15
CA ARG A 78 12.10 0.92 6.54
C ARG A 78 10.98 1.93 6.75
N GLU A 79 10.58 2.67 5.71
CA GLU A 79 9.55 3.72 5.79
C GLU A 79 8.15 3.20 5.40
N HIS A 80 8.00 1.91 5.12
CA HIS A 80 6.70 1.30 4.79
C HIS A 80 5.99 0.77 6.04
N PHE A 81 6.63 0.89 7.20
CA PHE A 81 6.13 0.39 8.47
C PHE A 81 5.42 1.48 9.26
N TYR A 82 4.29 1.10 9.86
CA TYR A 82 3.59 1.92 10.85
C TYR A 82 2.85 1.03 11.83
N ASN A 83 3.23 1.08 13.10
CA ASN A 83 2.48 0.41 14.15
C ASN A 83 1.37 1.35 14.67
N PRO A 84 0.09 0.96 14.56
CA PRO A 84 -1.02 1.83 14.91
C PRO A 84 -1.27 1.95 16.43
N TYR A 85 -0.62 1.12 17.25
CA TYR A 85 -0.75 1.15 18.72
C TYR A 85 0.38 1.94 19.38
N THR A 86 1.56 2.00 18.76
CA THR A 86 2.70 2.79 19.26
C THR A 86 2.90 4.09 18.48
N HIS A 87 2.17 4.27 17.36
CA HIS A 87 2.28 5.38 16.42
C HIS A 87 3.70 5.63 15.86
N ARG A 88 4.53 4.58 15.84
CA ARG A 88 5.94 4.64 15.39
C ARG A 88 6.16 3.85 14.11
N GLY A 89 7.12 4.32 13.30
CA GLY A 89 7.72 3.55 12.22
C GLY A 89 8.81 2.59 12.73
N LEU A 90 9.51 1.92 11.81
CA LEU A 90 10.57 0.98 12.13
C LEU A 90 11.82 1.72 12.66
N TYR A 91 12.30 1.39 13.87
CA TYR A 91 13.59 1.84 14.42
C TYR A 91 13.81 3.37 14.41
N GLY A 92 12.78 4.16 14.73
CA GLY A 92 12.86 5.63 14.77
C GLY A 92 12.93 6.31 13.39
N CYS A 93 12.73 5.57 12.29
CA CYS A 93 12.59 6.13 10.95
C CYS A 93 11.24 6.81 10.74
N LYS A 94 11.15 7.61 9.67
CA LYS A 94 9.88 8.18 9.22
C LYS A 94 8.88 7.05 8.98
N SER A 95 7.67 7.18 9.52
CA SER A 95 6.62 6.17 9.36
C SER A 95 5.99 6.24 7.97
N SER A 96 5.30 5.17 7.57
CA SER A 96 4.54 5.17 6.31
C SER A 96 3.49 6.30 6.27
N ARG A 97 2.95 6.72 7.42
CA ARG A 97 2.10 7.92 7.52
C ARG A 97 2.81 9.22 7.15
N GLN A 98 4.03 9.42 7.65
CA GLN A 98 4.81 10.62 7.34
C GLN A 98 5.24 10.63 5.86
N LYS A 99 5.61 9.47 5.33
CA LYS A 99 5.96 9.32 3.91
C LYS A 99 4.75 9.52 3.00
N PHE A 100 3.60 8.96 3.38
CA PHE A 100 2.33 9.22 2.72
C PHE A 100 2.01 10.70 2.70
N ALA A 101 2.11 11.38 3.86
CA ALA A 101 1.79 12.80 3.91
C ALA A 101 2.69 13.64 3.02
N ARG A 102 3.97 13.27 2.90
CA ARG A 102 4.89 13.87 1.93
C ARG A 102 4.45 13.61 0.49
N TYR A 103 4.21 12.36 0.10
CA TYR A 103 3.84 12.03 -1.27
C TYR A 103 2.50 12.65 -1.67
N TYR A 104 1.49 12.55 -0.82
CA TYR A 104 0.19 13.16 -1.06
C TYR A 104 0.28 14.70 -1.14
N GLY A 105 1.07 15.32 -0.26
CA GLY A 105 1.34 16.76 -0.32
C GLY A 105 2.06 17.17 -1.62
N CYS A 106 3.09 16.42 -2.04
CA CYS A 106 3.75 16.62 -3.32
C CYS A 106 2.77 16.47 -4.49
N ALA A 107 1.88 15.48 -4.46
CA ALA A 107 0.85 15.30 -5.48
C ALA A 107 -0.02 16.56 -5.62
N LYS A 108 -0.43 17.19 -4.51
CA LYS A 108 -1.19 18.45 -4.54
C LYS A 108 -0.36 19.63 -5.06
N VAL A 109 0.89 19.77 -4.63
CA VAL A 109 1.77 20.86 -5.07
C VAL A 109 2.08 20.79 -6.56
N TYR A 110 2.40 19.61 -7.10
CA TYR A 110 2.66 19.45 -8.53
C TYR A 110 1.41 19.68 -9.37
N TRP A 111 0.24 19.33 -8.83
CA TRP A 111 -1.03 19.63 -9.49
C TRP A 111 -1.24 21.14 -9.62
N ASP A 112 -1.09 21.86 -8.51
CA ASP A 112 -1.23 23.33 -8.45
C ASP A 112 -0.21 24.04 -9.35
N SER A 113 1.02 23.51 -9.45
CA SER A 113 2.04 24.04 -10.34
C SER A 113 1.87 23.66 -11.82
N GLY A 114 0.81 22.91 -12.18
CA GLY A 114 0.48 22.52 -13.55
C GLY A 114 1.15 21.26 -14.08
N ASP A 115 2.06 20.62 -13.33
CA ASP A 115 2.68 19.34 -13.71
C ASP A 115 1.81 18.17 -13.24
N LYS A 116 0.71 17.99 -13.97
CA LYS A 116 -0.33 16.98 -13.67
C LYS A 116 0.20 15.55 -13.74
N GLU A 117 1.16 15.27 -14.61
CA GLU A 117 1.74 13.93 -14.70
C GLU A 117 2.56 13.58 -13.46
N MET A 118 3.40 14.50 -13.00
CA MET A 118 4.17 14.30 -11.78
C MET A 118 3.28 14.22 -10.55
N ALA A 119 2.22 15.05 -10.51
CA ALA A 119 1.19 14.97 -9.47
C ALA A 119 0.63 13.55 -9.32
N MET A 120 0.28 12.91 -10.44
CA MET A 120 -0.30 11.57 -10.46
C MET A 120 0.72 10.47 -10.16
N LYS A 121 2.00 10.66 -10.51
CA LYS A 121 3.09 9.78 -10.04
C LYS A 121 3.22 9.84 -8.52
N TYR A 122 3.16 11.01 -7.91
CA TYR A 122 3.17 11.13 -6.45
C TYR A 122 1.92 10.56 -5.79
N LEU A 123 0.75 10.69 -6.41
CA LEU A 123 -0.48 10.01 -5.96
C LEU A 123 -0.29 8.49 -5.96
N GLY A 124 0.26 7.93 -7.04
CA GLY A 124 0.62 6.51 -7.14
C GLY A 124 1.53 6.05 -6.01
N ALA A 125 2.59 6.81 -5.71
CA ALA A 125 3.49 6.54 -4.60
C ALA A 125 2.81 6.64 -3.22
N ALA A 126 1.83 7.54 -3.07
CA ALA A 126 1.04 7.66 -1.85
C ALA A 126 0.12 6.45 -1.64
N VAL A 127 -0.67 6.06 -2.64
CA VAL A 127 -1.61 4.93 -2.50
C VAL A 127 -0.90 3.59 -2.33
N HIS A 128 0.32 3.43 -2.86
CA HIS A 128 1.18 2.28 -2.55
C HIS A 128 1.35 2.08 -1.03
N LEU A 129 1.54 3.16 -0.25
CA LEU A 129 1.68 3.06 1.21
C LEU A 129 0.37 2.71 1.94
N ILE A 130 -0.79 3.10 1.37
CA ILE A 130 -2.11 2.68 1.87
C ILE A 130 -2.28 1.17 1.65
N GLN A 131 -1.85 0.68 0.50
CA GLN A 131 -1.94 -0.73 0.11
C GLN A 131 -1.03 -1.59 0.99
N ASP A 132 0.23 -1.17 1.20
CA ASP A 132 1.17 -1.82 2.10
C ASP A 132 0.65 -1.94 3.54
N ALA A 133 -0.07 -0.92 4.03
CA ALA A 133 -0.64 -0.94 5.37
C ALA A 133 -1.70 -2.04 5.58
N THR A 134 -2.24 -2.62 4.50
CA THR A 134 -3.15 -3.77 4.58
C THR A 134 -2.42 -5.10 4.84
N VAL A 135 -1.10 -5.13 4.65
CA VAL A 135 -0.28 -6.30 4.90
C VAL A 135 0.14 -6.29 6.38
N PRO A 136 -0.31 -7.26 7.21
CA PRO A 136 -0.15 -7.19 8.67
C PRO A 136 1.31 -7.08 9.14
N GLN A 137 2.25 -7.55 8.34
CA GLN A 137 3.68 -7.47 8.61
C GLN A 137 4.22 -6.03 8.52
N HIS A 138 3.59 -5.14 7.76
CA HIS A 138 3.93 -3.70 7.71
C HIS A 138 3.39 -2.96 8.96
N GLY A 139 2.37 -3.51 9.62
CA GLY A 139 1.80 -3.00 10.87
C GLY A 139 2.47 -3.49 12.15
N ASN A 140 3.19 -4.62 12.09
CA ASN A 140 3.81 -5.24 13.27
C ASN A 140 5.17 -5.87 12.95
N VAL A 141 6.23 -5.22 13.43
CA VAL A 141 7.64 -5.61 13.29
C VAL A 141 7.92 -7.03 13.80
N ASN A 142 7.18 -7.50 14.81
CA ASN A 142 7.33 -8.86 15.34
C ASN A 142 6.84 -9.94 14.35
N LEU A 143 6.09 -9.57 13.31
CA LEU A 143 5.61 -10.47 12.26
C LEU A 143 6.58 -10.56 11.06
N LEU A 144 7.69 -9.79 11.07
CA LEU A 144 8.69 -9.74 9.99
C LEU A 144 9.28 -11.11 9.64
N LYS A 145 9.45 -12.00 10.62
CA LYS A 145 9.94 -13.38 10.38
C LYS A 145 9.06 -14.16 9.40
N SER A 146 7.80 -13.76 9.23
CA SER A 146 6.83 -14.39 8.31
C SER A 146 6.55 -13.59 7.04
N HIS A 147 7.12 -12.39 6.88
CA HIS A 147 6.84 -11.43 5.79
C HIS A 147 7.20 -11.98 4.41
N ARG A 148 8.46 -12.33 4.20
CA ARG A 148 8.94 -13.00 2.97
C ARG A 148 8.12 -14.25 2.63
N SER A 149 7.66 -14.94 3.66
CA SER A 149 6.92 -16.19 3.56
C SER A 149 5.48 -16.00 3.06
N PHE A 150 4.88 -14.85 3.36
CA PHE A 150 3.55 -14.44 2.91
C PHE A 150 3.61 -13.85 1.50
N GLU A 151 4.59 -12.98 1.23
CA GLU A 151 4.84 -12.43 -0.12
C GLU A 151 5.18 -13.52 -1.14
N GLN A 152 5.96 -14.53 -0.76
CA GLN A 152 6.22 -15.70 -1.60
C GLN A 152 4.95 -16.50 -1.91
N TRP A 153 3.96 -16.50 -1.00
CA TRP A 153 2.68 -17.15 -1.25
C TRP A 153 1.81 -16.30 -2.18
N ILE A 154 1.75 -14.98 -1.98
CA ILE A 154 1.08 -14.01 -2.89
C ILE A 154 1.56 -14.23 -4.33
N LYS A 155 2.87 -14.37 -4.53
CA LYS A 155 3.47 -14.70 -5.83
C LYS A 155 3.00 -16.02 -6.43
N LYS A 156 2.71 -17.03 -5.61
CA LYS A 156 2.22 -18.32 -6.13
C LYS A 156 0.76 -18.27 -6.54
N VAL A 157 0.01 -17.28 -6.05
CA VAL A 157 -1.43 -17.13 -6.33
C VAL A 157 -1.74 -15.90 -7.18
N HIS A 158 -0.72 -15.19 -7.70
CA HIS A 158 -0.92 -13.92 -8.41
C HIS A 158 -1.78 -14.05 -9.67
N ASN A 159 -1.72 -15.19 -10.35
CA ASN A 159 -2.57 -15.50 -11.51
C ASN A 159 -4.06 -15.69 -11.16
N ASP A 160 -4.41 -15.74 -9.87
CA ASP A 160 -5.78 -15.92 -9.36
C ASP A 160 -6.24 -14.69 -8.54
N PHE A 161 -5.65 -13.50 -8.76
CA PHE A 161 -6.04 -12.31 -8.00
C PHE A 161 -7.45 -11.82 -8.26
N GLU A 162 -8.03 -12.15 -9.40
CA GLU A 162 -9.43 -11.84 -9.70
C GLU A 162 -10.38 -12.47 -8.66
N ARG A 163 -10.01 -13.60 -8.03
CA ARG A 163 -10.78 -14.18 -6.91
C ARG A 163 -10.86 -13.28 -5.67
N TYR A 164 -9.94 -12.32 -5.56
CA TYR A 164 -9.88 -11.35 -4.47
C TYR A 164 -10.34 -9.95 -4.90
N ALA A 165 -10.96 -9.81 -6.08
CA ALA A 165 -11.51 -8.55 -6.54
C ALA A 165 -12.73 -8.13 -5.70
N ALA A 166 -12.73 -6.89 -5.24
CA ALA A 166 -13.91 -6.18 -4.79
C ALA A 166 -14.52 -5.45 -5.99
N ILE A 167 -15.83 -5.62 -6.18
CA ILE A 167 -16.58 -5.01 -7.28
C ILE A 167 -17.03 -3.60 -6.91
N GLU A 168 -17.43 -3.40 -5.65
CA GLU A 168 -18.05 -2.18 -5.13
C GLU A 168 -17.81 -2.05 -3.61
N GLY A 169 -18.28 -0.95 -3.04
CA GLY A 169 -18.26 -0.68 -1.61
C GLY A 169 -16.89 -0.18 -1.15
N GLY A 170 -16.40 0.87 -1.78
CA GLY A 170 -15.23 1.62 -1.35
C GLY A 170 -15.33 2.04 0.11
N ILE A 171 -14.17 2.20 0.73
CA ILE A 171 -14.08 2.70 2.11
C ILE A 171 -13.69 4.16 1.99
N TYR A 172 -14.63 5.05 2.27
CA TYR A 172 -14.49 6.50 2.12
C TYR A 172 -14.34 7.14 3.50
N LEU A 173 -13.12 7.52 3.85
CA LEU A 173 -12.83 8.30 5.06
C LEU A 173 -12.80 9.79 4.70
N ASP A 174 -13.16 10.63 5.67
CA ASP A 174 -13.16 12.10 5.51
C ASP A 174 -11.77 12.69 5.25
N SER A 175 -10.71 11.92 5.53
CA SER A 175 -9.34 12.38 5.37
C SER A 175 -8.42 11.29 4.82
N PRO A 176 -7.61 11.60 3.79
CA PRO A 176 -6.67 10.65 3.21
C PRO A 176 -5.60 10.19 4.22
N TYR A 177 -5.33 10.99 5.25
CA TYR A 177 -4.33 10.69 6.27
C TYR A 177 -4.75 9.60 7.28
N LEU A 178 -6.00 9.14 7.23
CA LEU A 178 -6.55 8.14 8.15
C LEU A 178 -6.41 6.69 7.62
N TYR A 179 -6.26 6.49 6.32
CA TYR A 179 -6.29 5.14 5.73
C TYR A 179 -5.18 4.22 6.22
N ILE A 180 -3.94 4.72 6.34
CA ILE A 180 -2.81 3.89 6.79
C ILE A 180 -3.03 3.38 8.21
N GLU A 181 -3.54 4.22 9.12
CA GLU A 181 -3.80 3.78 10.49
C GLU A 181 -4.94 2.78 10.55
N LYS A 182 -6.05 3.05 9.84
CA LYS A 182 -7.17 2.11 9.73
C LYS A 182 -6.69 0.75 9.21
N ASN A 183 -6.00 0.76 8.07
CA ASN A 183 -5.54 -0.46 7.40
C ASN A 183 -4.57 -1.26 8.27
N ALA A 184 -3.65 -0.59 8.96
CA ALA A 184 -2.71 -1.24 9.87
C ALA A 184 -3.44 -1.88 11.09
N LYS A 185 -4.47 -1.21 11.65
CA LYS A 185 -5.27 -1.78 12.75
C LYS A 185 -6.02 -3.02 12.29
N ASP A 186 -6.72 -2.91 11.18
CA ASP A 186 -7.57 -3.96 10.62
C ASP A 186 -6.73 -5.16 10.18
N SER A 187 -5.60 -4.94 9.52
CA SER A 187 -4.71 -6.02 9.07
C SER A 187 -4.16 -6.83 10.24
N ILE A 188 -3.74 -6.17 11.33
CA ILE A 188 -3.29 -6.86 12.56
C ILE A 188 -4.44 -7.66 13.18
N ALA A 189 -5.65 -7.11 13.22
CA ALA A 189 -6.83 -7.81 13.74
C ALA A 189 -7.17 -9.05 12.91
N ILE A 190 -7.15 -8.94 11.58
CA ILE A 190 -7.33 -10.05 10.63
C ILE A 190 -6.27 -11.13 10.86
N TYR A 191 -5.00 -10.74 10.98
CA TYR A 191 -3.91 -11.69 11.23
C TYR A 191 -4.12 -12.46 12.53
N ARG A 192 -4.47 -11.77 13.62
CA ARG A 192 -4.74 -12.38 14.93
C ARG A 192 -5.91 -13.36 14.85
N ARG A 193 -7.00 -13.01 14.16
CA ARG A 193 -8.18 -13.85 13.98
C ARG A 193 -7.85 -15.22 13.39
N TYR A 194 -6.92 -15.27 12.44
CA TYR A 194 -6.55 -16.50 11.74
C TYR A 194 -5.25 -17.15 12.25
N SER A 195 -4.66 -16.62 13.33
CA SER A 195 -3.35 -17.05 13.84
C SER A 195 -3.31 -18.51 14.30
N THR A 196 -4.44 -19.07 14.74
CA THR A 196 -4.56 -20.44 15.25
C THR A 196 -4.65 -21.51 14.15
N ILE A 197 -4.90 -21.12 12.89
CA ILE A 197 -4.97 -22.06 11.77
C ILE A 197 -3.58 -22.65 11.53
N LYS A 198 -3.42 -23.97 11.75
CA LYS A 198 -2.13 -24.66 11.57
C LYS A 198 -1.70 -24.75 10.11
N ASN A 199 -2.63 -25.02 9.20
CA ASN A 199 -2.33 -25.09 7.76
C ASN A 199 -1.98 -23.70 7.23
N ARG A 200 -0.72 -23.52 6.83
CA ARG A 200 -0.19 -22.23 6.38
C ARG A 200 -0.86 -21.71 5.11
N LYS A 201 -1.16 -22.57 4.13
CA LYS A 201 -1.79 -22.16 2.87
C LYS A 201 -3.21 -21.67 3.11
N GLU A 202 -3.96 -22.41 3.93
CA GLU A 202 -5.33 -22.02 4.32
C GLU A 202 -5.32 -20.70 5.10
N ARG A 203 -4.43 -20.56 6.08
CA ARG A 203 -4.30 -19.32 6.86
C ARG A 203 -4.01 -18.12 5.96
N PHE A 204 -3.12 -18.27 4.98
CA PHE A 204 -2.79 -17.20 4.05
C PHE A 204 -3.95 -16.87 3.10
N HIS A 205 -4.68 -17.86 2.60
CA HIS A 205 -5.91 -17.64 1.82
C HIS A 205 -6.93 -16.81 2.62
N ARG A 206 -7.17 -17.18 3.89
CA ARG A 206 -8.11 -16.46 4.76
C ARG A 206 -7.68 -15.01 4.97
N ILE A 207 -6.41 -14.77 5.28
CA ILE A 207 -5.89 -13.40 5.44
C ILE A 207 -6.04 -12.62 4.12
N ALA A 208 -5.59 -13.19 3.00
CA ALA A 208 -5.67 -12.60 1.66
C ALA A 208 -7.09 -12.20 1.27
N SER A 209 -8.08 -13.06 1.57
CA SER A 209 -9.51 -12.81 1.30
C SER A 209 -10.08 -11.58 1.98
N HIS A 210 -9.40 -11.02 2.98
CA HIS A 210 -9.77 -9.75 3.59
C HIS A 210 -8.86 -8.60 3.17
N VAL A 211 -7.55 -8.80 3.16
CA VAL A 211 -6.61 -7.68 2.95
C VAL A 211 -6.62 -7.15 1.51
N PHE A 212 -6.82 -8.01 0.52
CA PHE A 212 -6.89 -7.59 -0.89
C PHE A 212 -8.12 -6.73 -1.19
N PRO A 213 -9.36 -7.15 -0.87
CA PRO A 213 -10.53 -6.28 -0.98
C PRO A 213 -10.37 -4.98 -0.18
N MET A 214 -9.79 -5.04 1.02
CA MET A 214 -9.54 -3.85 1.85
C MET A 214 -8.58 -2.86 1.16
N ALA A 215 -7.51 -3.35 0.52
CA ALA A 215 -6.57 -2.52 -0.21
C ALA A 215 -7.24 -1.81 -1.39
N GLN A 216 -8.08 -2.51 -2.14
CA GLN A 216 -8.85 -1.95 -3.27
C GLN A 216 -9.83 -0.88 -2.80
N ARG A 217 -10.62 -1.20 -1.78
CA ARG A 217 -11.65 -0.29 -1.23
C ARG A 217 -11.07 0.98 -0.61
N THR A 218 -9.95 0.87 0.11
CA THR A 218 -9.30 2.06 0.70
C THR A 218 -8.49 2.86 -0.32
N THR A 219 -7.96 2.21 -1.36
CA THR A 219 -7.37 2.94 -2.50
C THR A 219 -8.45 3.74 -3.24
N ALA A 220 -9.63 3.18 -3.46
CA ALA A 220 -10.77 3.91 -4.04
C ALA A 220 -11.14 5.14 -3.20
N GLY A 221 -11.19 5.00 -1.88
CA GLY A 221 -11.42 6.12 -0.97
C GLY A 221 -10.38 7.24 -1.11
N CYS A 222 -9.09 6.88 -1.12
CA CYS A 222 -8.01 7.86 -1.27
C CYS A 222 -8.03 8.56 -2.64
N PHE A 223 -8.38 7.83 -3.70
CA PHE A 223 -8.58 8.39 -5.03
C PHE A 223 -9.70 9.43 -5.05
N LEU A 224 -10.83 9.14 -4.41
CA LEU A 224 -11.92 10.11 -4.29
C LEU A 224 -11.51 11.35 -3.49
N ASN A 225 -10.82 11.18 -2.36
CA ASN A 225 -10.31 12.32 -1.58
C ASN A 225 -9.37 13.20 -2.42
N TYR A 226 -8.47 12.60 -3.20
CA TYR A 226 -7.55 13.36 -4.03
C TYR A 226 -8.27 14.10 -5.16
N TYR A 227 -9.22 13.45 -5.83
CA TYR A 227 -10.05 14.09 -6.84
C TYR A 227 -10.80 15.31 -6.27
N GLN A 228 -11.43 15.15 -5.10
CA GLN A 228 -12.12 16.24 -4.40
C GLN A 228 -11.15 17.37 -4.01
N ASP A 229 -9.98 17.02 -3.48
CA ASP A 229 -8.94 17.99 -3.11
C ASP A 229 -8.53 18.88 -4.29
N ILE A 230 -8.40 18.32 -5.50
CA ILE A 230 -7.86 19.05 -6.66
C ILE A 230 -8.93 19.82 -7.45
N ILE A 231 -10.20 19.40 -7.42
CA ILE A 231 -11.29 20.19 -8.02
C ILE A 231 -11.64 21.42 -7.18
N HIS A 232 -11.41 21.38 -5.86
CA HIS A 232 -11.58 22.54 -4.98
C HIS A 232 -10.41 23.54 -5.04
N LEU A 233 -9.30 23.16 -5.69
CA LEU A 233 -8.15 24.04 -5.94
C LEU A 233 -8.25 24.78 -7.28
N GLN A 234 -9.25 24.48 -8.11
CA GLN A 234 -9.55 25.16 -9.38
C GLN A 234 -10.54 26.30 -9.14
#